data_AF-A0AB34KC72-F1
#
_entry.id   AF-A0AB34KC72-F1
#
_cell.length_a   1.000
_cell.length_b   1.000
_cell.length_c   1.000
_cell.angle_alpha   90.00
_cell.angle_beta   90.00
_cell.angle_gamma   90.00
#
_symmetry.space_group_name_H-M   'P 1'
#
loop_
_entity.id
_entity.type
_entity.pdbx_description
1 polymer ?
#
loop_
_entity_poly.entity_id
_entity_poly.type
_entity_poly.pdbx_seq_one_letter_code
_entity_poly.pdbx_strand_id
1 'polypeptide(L)'
;MPSPRPAIRYPLGKLTGFVVSTKMEKTVVVRVPFLLWNFKVQVQEKRNSRIWAHDEYELAREGDAVRLTQCRRLSKNKAHYVDAIVRREDSSLGIPSPYPNAHRLVEEIVRPEQGEQEDSEAAADGTADGAAPAA
;
A
#
# COMPACT_ATOMS: atom_id res chain seq x y z
N MET A 1 -6.15 -23.20 -37.79
CA MET A 1 -5.76 -23.88 -36.53
C MET A 1 -6.03 -22.93 -35.36
N PRO A 2 -6.73 -23.35 -34.30
CA PRO A 2 -6.81 -22.55 -33.09
C PRO A 2 -5.42 -22.48 -32.44
N SER A 3 -4.99 -21.29 -32.01
CA SER A 3 -3.74 -21.11 -31.27
C SER A 3 -3.76 -21.89 -29.95
N PRO A 4 -2.61 -22.40 -29.48
CA PRO A 4 -2.55 -23.11 -28.20
C PRO A 4 -3.06 -22.18 -27.09
N ARG A 5 -3.97 -22.67 -26.25
CA ARG A 5 -4.38 -21.90 -25.06
C ARG A 5 -3.14 -21.67 -24.21
N PRO A 6 -2.79 -20.42 -23.87
CA PRO A 6 -1.66 -20.19 -23.00
C PRO A 6 -1.99 -20.86 -21.67
N ALA A 7 -1.18 -21.85 -21.28
CA ALA A 7 -1.26 -22.41 -19.94
C ALA A 7 -0.99 -21.27 -18.97
N ILE A 8 -2.00 -20.84 -18.22
CA ILE A 8 -1.80 -19.91 -17.13
C ILE A 8 -0.93 -20.65 -16.12
N ARG A 9 0.39 -20.49 -16.21
CA ARG A 9 1.31 -20.96 -15.18
C ARG A 9 1.16 -20.04 -13.99
N TYR A 10 0.09 -20.25 -13.23
CA TYR A 10 0.16 -19.86 -11.82
C TYR A 10 1.35 -20.63 -11.26
N PRO A 11 2.37 -19.94 -10.70
CA PRO A 11 3.45 -20.64 -10.03
C PRO A 11 2.79 -21.58 -9.01
N LEU A 12 3.22 -22.85 -9.01
CA LEU A 12 2.73 -23.87 -8.09
C LEU A 12 3.20 -23.48 -6.68
N GLY A 13 2.50 -22.57 -6.02
CA GLY A 13 2.99 -21.88 -4.83
C GLY A 13 2.05 -20.77 -4.35
N LYS A 14 2.53 -20.01 -3.36
CA LYS A 14 1.79 -18.89 -2.78
C LYS A 14 1.65 -17.75 -3.79
N LEU A 15 0.44 -17.24 -3.97
CA LEU A 15 0.14 -16.13 -4.88
C LEU A 15 0.38 -14.81 -4.14
N THR A 16 0.99 -13.83 -4.79
CA THR A 16 1.15 -12.48 -4.20
C THR A 16 0.34 -11.49 -5.01
N GLY A 17 -0.36 -10.58 -4.33
CA GLY A 17 -1.18 -9.58 -4.98
C GLY A 17 -1.43 -8.37 -4.09
N PHE A 18 -2.22 -7.43 -4.62
CA PHE A 18 -2.57 -6.20 -3.93
C PHE A 18 -4.04 -6.20 -3.55
N VAL A 19 -4.37 -5.73 -2.35
CA VAL A 19 -5.76 -5.59 -1.92
C VAL A 19 -6.40 -4.41 -2.64
N VAL A 20 -7.48 -4.69 -3.38
CA VAL A 20 -8.25 -3.67 -4.11
C VAL A 20 -9.44 -3.20 -3.28
N SER A 21 -10.06 -4.10 -2.52
CA SER A 21 -11.20 -3.72 -1.70
C SER A 21 -11.40 -4.65 -0.51
N THR A 22 -11.78 -4.06 0.60
CA THR A 22 -12.11 -4.72 1.88
C THR A 22 -13.58 -4.54 2.28
N LYS A 23 -14.44 -4.10 1.36
CA LYS A 23 -15.84 -3.75 1.63
C LYS A 23 -16.74 -4.90 2.13
N MET A 24 -16.29 -6.15 2.05
CA MET A 24 -17.08 -7.31 2.45
C MET A 24 -16.54 -7.88 3.76
N GLU A 25 -17.44 -8.36 4.61
CA GLU A 25 -17.07 -9.03 5.87
C GLU A 25 -16.15 -10.23 5.63
N LYS A 26 -15.09 -10.31 6.44
CA LYS A 26 -14.10 -11.40 6.47
C LYS A 26 -13.52 -11.77 5.11
N THR A 27 -13.50 -10.81 4.19
CA THR A 27 -13.21 -11.05 2.77
C THR A 27 -12.51 -9.89 2.13
N VAL A 28 -11.40 -10.19 1.49
CA VAL A 28 -10.63 -9.20 0.75
C VAL A 28 -10.59 -9.55 -0.73
N VAL A 29 -10.77 -8.54 -1.57
CA VAL A 29 -10.63 -8.66 -3.03
C VAL A 29 -9.19 -8.33 -3.38
N VAL A 30 -8.45 -9.33 -3.85
CA VAL A 30 -7.04 -9.21 -4.20
C VAL A 30 -6.87 -9.24 -5.70
N ARG A 31 -6.09 -8.30 -6.22
CA ARG A 31 -5.63 -8.29 -7.61
C ARG A 31 -4.28 -8.99 -7.70
N VAL A 32 -4.24 -10.10 -8.42
CA VAL A 32 -3.01 -10.83 -8.72
C VAL A 32 -2.55 -10.52 -10.14
N PRO A 33 -1.42 -9.83 -10.34
CA PRO A 33 -0.84 -9.61 -11.65
C PRO A 33 -0.16 -10.90 -12.15
N PHE A 34 -0.30 -11.19 -13.44
CA PHE A 34 0.41 -12.27 -14.11
C PHE A 34 0.77 -11.88 -15.54
N LEU A 35 1.83 -12.49 -16.08
CA LEU A 35 2.24 -12.31 -17.46
C LEU A 35 1.64 -13.42 -18.32
N LEU A 36 1.00 -13.03 -19.41
CA LEU A 36 0.45 -13.95 -20.39
C LEU A 36 1.18 -13.76 -21.72
N TRP A 37 1.68 -14.85 -22.30
CA TRP A 37 2.23 -14.79 -23.65
C TRP A 37 1.12 -14.67 -24.69
N ASN A 38 1.13 -13.61 -25.48
CA ASN A 38 0.21 -13.48 -26.61
C ASN A 38 0.85 -14.08 -27.87
N PHE A 39 0.35 -15.24 -28.32
CA PHE A 39 0.90 -15.94 -29.48
C PHE A 39 0.76 -15.18 -30.81
N LYS A 40 -0.24 -14.30 -30.95
CA LYS A 40 -0.47 -13.55 -32.19
C LYS A 40 0.55 -12.42 -32.36
N VAL A 41 0.86 -11.73 -31.26
CA VAL A 41 1.73 -10.54 -31.26
C VAL A 41 3.16 -10.88 -30.80
N GLN A 42 3.37 -12.10 -30.26
CA GLN A 42 4.65 -12.54 -29.70
C GLN A 42 5.21 -11.60 -28.62
N VAL A 43 4.30 -11.01 -27.83
CA VAL A 43 4.62 -10.10 -26.73
C VAL A 43 4.01 -10.63 -25.44
N GLN A 44 4.70 -10.42 -24.31
CA GLN A 44 4.16 -10.66 -22.98
C GLN A 44 3.19 -9.55 -22.59
N GLU A 45 1.94 -9.93 -22.32
CA GLU A 45 0.89 -9.03 -21.87
C GLU A 45 0.75 -9.11 -20.35
N LYS A 46 0.77 -7.96 -19.67
CA LYS A 46 0.47 -7.85 -18.24
C LYS A 46 -1.04 -7.95 -18.04
N ARG A 47 -1.52 -9.03 -17.42
CA ARG A 47 -2.92 -9.21 -17.05
C ARG A 47 -3.09 -9.28 -15.54
N ASN A 48 -4.33 -9.17 -15.12
CA ASN A 48 -4.72 -9.21 -13.73
C ASN A 48 -5.95 -10.10 -13.54
N SER A 49 -5.93 -10.91 -12.48
CA SER A 49 -7.09 -11.66 -12.01
C SER A 49 -7.50 -11.15 -10.64
N ARG A 50 -8.80 -11.10 -10.39
CA ARG A 50 -9.35 -10.81 -9.06
C ARG A 50 -9.61 -12.12 -8.34
N ILE A 51 -9.14 -12.22 -7.11
CA ILE A 51 -9.32 -13.37 -6.23
C ILE A 51 -9.99 -12.88 -4.96
N TRP A 52 -10.99 -13.61 -4.49
CA TRP A 52 -11.59 -13.40 -3.19
C TRP A 52 -10.87 -14.26 -2.16
N ALA A 53 -10.23 -13.61 -1.20
CA ALA A 53 -9.54 -14.28 -0.12
C ALA A 53 -10.29 -14.09 1.20
N HIS A 54 -10.26 -15.12 2.04
CA HIS A 54 -10.78 -15.06 3.39
C HIS A 54 -9.74 -14.47 4.34
N ASP A 55 -10.18 -13.53 5.17
CA ASP A 55 -9.42 -12.97 6.28
C ASP A 55 -10.32 -13.04 7.52
N GLU A 56 -9.92 -13.83 8.52
CA GLU A 56 -10.72 -14.04 9.72
C GLU A 56 -10.73 -12.82 10.65
N TYR A 57 -9.64 -12.05 10.65
CA TYR A 57 -9.38 -10.98 11.60
C TYR A 57 -9.51 -9.58 10.98
N GLU A 58 -9.83 -9.50 9.69
CA GLU A 58 -9.98 -8.24 8.93
C GLU A 58 -8.78 -7.30 9.10
N LEU A 59 -7.58 -7.88 9.06
CA LEU A 59 -6.32 -7.16 9.30
C LEU A 59 -5.82 -6.44 8.06
N ALA A 60 -6.13 -6.97 6.87
CA ALA A 60 -5.63 -6.39 5.62
C ALA A 60 -6.42 -5.14 5.23
N ARG A 61 -5.69 -4.09 4.84
CA ARG A 61 -6.27 -2.83 4.36
C ARG A 61 -6.22 -2.75 2.84
N GLU A 62 -7.00 -1.84 2.26
CA GLU A 62 -6.89 -1.52 0.84
C GLU A 62 -5.45 -1.02 0.56
N GLY A 63 -4.85 -1.42 -0.57
CA GLY A 63 -3.47 -1.05 -0.91
C GLY A 63 -2.36 -1.98 -0.41
N ASP A 64 -2.64 -2.83 0.58
CA ASP A 64 -1.65 -3.76 1.12
C ASP A 64 -1.21 -4.82 0.10
N ALA A 65 0.07 -5.21 0.16
CA ALA A 65 0.58 -6.37 -0.57
C ALA A 65 0.41 -7.62 0.30
N VAL A 66 -0.37 -8.58 -0.18
CA VAL A 66 -0.74 -9.78 0.55
C VAL A 66 -0.28 -11.04 -0.17
N ARG A 67 0.10 -12.03 0.63
CA ARG A 67 0.38 -13.40 0.19
C ARG A 67 -0.82 -14.28 0.46
N LEU A 68 -1.26 -14.97 -0.57
CA LEU A 68 -2.43 -15.85 -0.58
C LEU A 68 -1.99 -17.31 -0.68
N THR A 69 -2.66 -18.14 0.10
CA THR A 69 -2.51 -19.60 0.05
C THR A 69 -3.86 -20.22 -0.31
N GLN A 70 -3.86 -21.34 -1.04
CA GLN A 70 -5.07 -22.10 -1.33
C GLN A 70 -5.62 -22.75 -0.06
N CYS A 71 -6.94 -22.79 0.09
CA CYS A 71 -7.62 -23.53 1.16
C CYS A 71 -8.79 -24.33 0.61
N ARG A 72 -9.48 -25.06 1.49
CA ARG A 72 -10.80 -25.61 1.16
C ARG A 72 -11.72 -24.46 0.72
N ARG A 73 -12.63 -24.74 -0.20
CA ARG A 73 -13.61 -23.73 -0.63
C ARG A 73 -14.45 -23.32 0.59
N LEU A 74 -14.38 -22.05 0.98
CA LEU A 74 -15.19 -21.45 2.05
C LEU A 74 -16.49 -20.84 1.49
N SER A 75 -16.50 -20.53 0.19
CA SER A 75 -17.66 -20.02 -0.53
C SER A 75 -17.58 -20.40 -2.02
N LYS A 76 -18.52 -19.91 -2.83
CA LYS A 76 -18.56 -20.12 -4.29
C LYS A 76 -17.25 -19.68 -4.95
N ASN A 77 -16.73 -18.51 -4.56
CA ASN A 77 -15.53 -17.91 -5.17
C ASN A 77 -14.32 -17.84 -4.23
N LYS A 78 -14.50 -18.08 -2.92
CA LYS A 78 -13.43 -17.98 -1.90
C LYS A 78 -12.79 -19.34 -1.69
N ALA A 79 -11.67 -19.56 -2.38
CA ALA A 79 -10.84 -20.76 -2.24
C ALA A 79 -9.41 -20.43 -1.75
N HIS A 80 -9.21 -19.20 -1.28
CA HIS A 80 -7.93 -18.69 -0.81
C HIS A 80 -8.12 -18.01 0.55
N TYR A 81 -7.07 -18.01 1.36
CA TYR A 81 -6.98 -17.24 2.60
C TYR A 81 -5.72 -16.38 2.59
N VAL A 82 -5.75 -15.31 3.39
CA VAL A 82 -4.59 -14.42 3.60
C VAL A 82 -3.60 -15.12 4.52
N ASP A 83 -2.41 -15.44 4.00
CA ASP A 83 -1.33 -16.10 4.75
C ASP A 83 -0.44 -15.10 5.48
N ALA A 84 -0.09 -14.00 4.81
CA ALA A 84 0.73 -12.95 5.38
C ALA A 84 0.53 -11.62 4.64
N ILE A 85 0.60 -10.52 5.36
CA ILE A 85 0.75 -9.18 4.79
C ILE A 85 2.25 -8.94 4.56
N VAL A 86 2.65 -8.88 3.29
CA VAL A 86 4.06 -8.73 2.87
C VAL A 86 4.52 -7.29 3.00
N ARG A 87 3.65 -6.34 2.66
CA ARG A 87 3.94 -4.91 2.74
C ARG A 87 2.66 -4.18 3.15
N ARG A 88 2.78 -3.35 4.19
CA ARG A 88 1.72 -2.43 4.61
C ARG A 88 1.87 -1.08 3.92
N GLU A 89 0.77 -0.51 3.47
CA GLU A 89 0.76 0.86 2.94
C GLU A 89 1.09 1.89 4.04
N ASP A 90 0.61 1.67 5.27
CA ASP A 90 0.77 2.55 6.43
C ASP A 90 2.20 2.63 7.01
N SER A 91 3.19 2.06 6.33
CA SER A 91 4.60 2.17 6.74
C SER A 91 5.18 3.53 6.31
N SER A 92 4.53 4.61 6.74
CA SER A 92 5.07 5.98 6.72
C SER A 92 6.08 6.22 7.85
N LEU A 93 6.32 5.23 8.71
CA LEU A 93 7.44 5.17 9.64
C LEU A 93 8.75 4.80 8.92
N GLY A 94 9.26 5.73 8.09
CA GLY A 94 10.71 5.97 7.93
C GLY A 94 11.64 4.95 7.27
N ILE A 95 11.22 4.00 6.41
CA ILE A 95 12.13 3.16 5.58
C ILE A 95 11.53 2.93 4.16
N PRO A 96 12.32 3.02 3.06
CA PRO A 96 11.84 3.60 1.79
C PRO A 96 10.90 2.74 0.95
N SER A 97 10.11 3.42 0.12
CA SER A 97 9.35 2.82 -0.98
C SER A 97 10.29 2.24 -2.04
N PRO A 98 10.09 0.98 -2.50
CA PRO A 98 10.91 0.37 -3.54
C PRO A 98 10.72 1.01 -4.92
N TYR A 99 9.73 1.89 -5.13
CA TYR A 99 9.49 2.54 -6.43
C TYR A 99 8.87 3.94 -6.30
N PRO A 100 9.16 4.85 -7.26
CA PRO A 100 9.75 6.16 -6.98
C PRO A 100 8.84 7.33 -7.39
N ASN A 101 7.55 7.07 -7.61
CA ASN A 101 6.66 8.03 -8.25
C ASN A 101 5.50 8.48 -7.34
N ALA A 102 5.70 8.52 -6.02
CA ALA A 102 4.77 9.16 -5.09
C ALA A 102 5.00 10.69 -4.98
N HIS A 103 6.12 11.20 -5.50
CA HIS A 103 6.53 12.60 -5.34
C HIS A 103 5.66 13.60 -6.12
N ARG A 104 5.04 13.17 -7.24
CA ARG A 104 4.47 14.12 -8.22
C ARG A 104 3.06 14.64 -7.91
N LEU A 105 2.39 14.13 -6.88
CA LEU A 105 1.05 14.60 -6.48
C LEU A 105 1.06 15.43 -5.19
N VAL A 106 2.19 15.44 -4.47
CA VAL A 106 2.33 16.17 -3.20
C VAL A 106 2.93 17.57 -3.44
N GLU A 107 3.78 17.72 -4.46
CA GLU A 107 4.42 18.99 -4.83
C GLU A 107 3.44 20.07 -5.36
N GLU A 108 2.23 19.71 -5.75
CA GLU A 108 1.22 20.69 -6.21
C GLU A 108 0.37 21.26 -5.05
N ILE A 109 0.37 20.61 -3.88
CA ILE A 109 -0.48 20.98 -2.73
C ILE A 109 0.25 21.92 -1.75
N VAL A 110 1.59 21.90 -1.72
CA VAL A 110 2.38 22.69 -0.75
C VAL A 110 3.29 23.67 -1.49
N ARG A 111 2.69 24.73 -2.05
CA ARG A 111 3.37 26.01 -2.18
C ARG A 111 3.05 26.84 -0.94
N PRO A 112 3.94 26.98 0.04
CA PRO A 112 3.90 28.15 0.91
C PRO A 112 4.52 29.30 0.12
N GLU A 113 3.68 30.25 -0.28
CA GLU A 113 4.13 31.55 -0.78
C GLU A 113 4.95 32.19 0.36
N GLN A 114 6.24 32.38 0.12
CA GLN A 114 7.19 33.02 1.04
C GLN A 114 7.08 34.55 0.96
N GLY A 115 7.40 35.20 2.08
CA GLY A 115 7.74 36.61 2.19
C GLY A 115 6.80 37.34 3.17
N GLU A 116 7.25 38.05 4.19
CA GLU A 116 8.49 38.81 4.32
C GLU A 116 8.95 38.87 5.79
N GLN A 117 10.26 38.98 5.95
CA GLN A 117 10.93 39.43 7.17
C GLN A 117 10.63 40.92 7.36
N GLU A 118 10.37 41.34 8.59
CA GLU A 118 10.78 42.68 9.01
C GLU A 118 11.61 42.59 10.29
N ASP A 119 12.79 43.20 10.15
CA ASP A 119 13.85 43.31 11.10
C ASP A 119 13.47 44.15 12.32
N SER A 120 14.24 43.94 13.39
CA SER A 120 14.61 44.90 14.42
C SER A 120 13.50 45.55 15.25
N GLU A 121 13.53 45.32 16.56
CA GLU A 121 13.99 46.38 17.45
C GLU A 121 14.45 45.85 18.80
N ALA A 122 15.57 46.41 19.25
CA ALA A 122 16.17 46.19 20.54
C ALA A 122 15.35 46.85 21.65
N ALA A 123 15.19 46.16 22.78
CA ALA A 123 15.27 46.79 24.10
C ALA A 123 15.58 45.71 25.13
N ALA A 124 16.81 45.75 25.62
CA ALA A 124 17.16 45.20 26.91
C ALA A 124 16.34 45.90 27.98
N ASP A 125 15.81 45.16 28.95
CA ASP A 125 15.88 45.58 30.35
C ASP A 125 15.76 44.35 31.25
N GLY A 126 16.87 44.07 31.94
CA GLY A 126 16.91 43.12 33.02
C GLY A 126 16.31 43.73 34.28
N THR A 127 15.59 42.92 35.04
CA THR A 127 15.39 43.16 36.47
C THR A 127 15.43 41.82 37.17
N ALA A 128 16.49 41.66 37.97
CA ALA A 128 16.60 40.66 39.00
C ALA A 128 15.99 41.25 40.27
N ASP A 129 15.04 40.53 40.85
CA ASP A 129 14.63 40.62 42.25
C ASP A 129 13.98 39.26 42.56
N GLY A 130 14.41 38.42 43.50
CA GLY A 130 15.12 38.71 44.74
C GLY A 130 14.14 38.75 45.91
N ALA A 131 13.52 37.64 46.32
CA ALA A 131 13.06 37.42 47.69
C ALA A 131 12.43 36.03 47.90
N ALA A 132 13.18 35.14 48.58
CA ALA A 132 12.59 34.28 49.60
C ALA A 132 12.45 35.14 50.88
N PRO A 133 11.51 34.82 51.79
CA PRO A 133 11.91 33.86 52.82
C PRO A 133 10.82 32.87 53.25
N ALA A 134 11.32 31.71 53.67
CA ALA A 134 10.62 30.76 54.51
C ALA A 134 10.54 31.26 55.96
N ALA A 135 9.36 31.12 56.57
CA ALA A 135 9.14 30.78 57.98
C ALA A 135 7.65 30.41 58.16
#